data_AF-A0A538CFR0-F1
#
_entry.id   AF-A0A538CFR0-F1
#
_cell.length_a   1.000
_cell.length_b   1.000
_cell.length_c   1.000
_cell.angle_alpha   90.00
_cell.angle_beta   90.00
_cell.angle_gamma   90.00
#
_symmetry.space_group_name_H-M   'P 1'
#
loop_
_entity.id
_entity.type
_entity.pdbx_description
1 polymer ?
#
loop_
_entity_poly.entity_id
_entity_poly.type
_entity_poly.pdbx_seq_one_letter_code
_entity_poly.pdbx_strand_id
1 'polypeptide(L)' 'MLERTILLAPDAVARRAAAYAPDREQAWMLRQSRAVRVSYYREAFERGELAERAWMLRQPDHVRASYVSEVLEAAG' A
#
# COMPACT_ATOMS: atom_id res chain seq x y z
N MET A 1 -5.45 -9.90 -3.27
CA MET A 1 -6.05 -9.39 -2.02
C MET A 1 -4.97 -9.39 -0.96
N LEU A 2 -4.72 -8.24 -0.33
CA LEU A 2 -3.74 -8.13 0.75
C LEU A 2 -4.26 -8.82 2.01
N GLU A 3 -3.51 -9.77 2.56
CA GLU A 3 -3.87 -10.38 3.83
C GLU A 3 -3.60 -9.43 5.00
N ARG A 4 -4.56 -9.31 5.92
CA ARG A 4 -4.47 -8.49 7.14
C ARG A 4 -3.16 -8.75 7.92
N THR A 5 -2.77 -10.00 8.01
CA THR A 5 -1.53 -10.44 8.68
C THR A 5 -0.30 -9.84 8.02
N ILE A 6 -0.24 -9.79 6.69
CA ILE A 6 0.89 -9.26 5.95
C ILE A 6 0.96 -7.73 6.07
N LEU A 7 -0.19 -7.03 6.01
CA LEU A 7 -0.24 -5.58 6.24
C LEU A 7 0.29 -5.18 7.63
N LEU A 8 0.07 -6.03 8.63
CA LEU A 8 0.53 -5.82 10.01
C LEU A 8 1.86 -6.52 10.32
N ALA A 9 2.52 -7.12 9.33
CA ALA A 9 3.81 -7.79 9.50
C ALA A 9 4.98 -6.80 9.56
N PRO A 10 6.13 -7.17 10.17
CA PRO A 10 7.36 -6.37 10.11
C PRO A 10 7.79 -6.07 8.67
N ASP A 11 8.55 -4.98 8.46
CA ASP A 11 8.92 -4.50 7.12
C ASP A 11 9.68 -5.55 6.30
N ALA A 12 10.57 -6.33 6.93
CA ALA A 12 11.28 -7.39 6.24
C ALA A 12 10.34 -8.49 5.67
N VAL A 13 9.28 -8.81 6.40
CA VAL A 13 8.29 -9.82 5.99
C VAL A 13 7.42 -9.28 4.85
N ALA A 14 6.86 -8.09 5.03
CA ALA A 14 6.02 -7.46 4.02
C ALA A 14 6.78 -7.20 2.71
N ARG A 15 8.03 -6.72 2.81
CA ARG A 15 8.87 -6.49 1.64
C ARG A 15 9.17 -7.77 0.86
N ARG A 16 9.36 -8.91 1.55
CA ARG A 16 9.50 -10.21 0.88
C ARG A 16 8.20 -10.64 0.21
N ALA A 17 7.06 -10.45 0.88
CA ALA A 17 5.74 -10.77 0.32
C ALA A 17 5.40 -9.93 -0.92
N ALA A 18 5.95 -8.71 -1.06
CA ALA A 18 5.75 -7.86 -2.23
C ALA A 18 6.16 -8.52 -3.56
N ALA A 19 7.10 -9.48 -3.55
CA ALA A 19 7.50 -10.22 -4.75
C ALA A 19 6.42 -11.18 -5.27
N TYR A 20 5.44 -11.53 -4.43
CA TYR A 20 4.36 -12.46 -4.76
C TYR A 20 3.00 -11.76 -4.90
N ALA A 21 2.99 -10.43 -4.86
CA ALA A 21 1.78 -9.65 -4.99
C ALA A 21 1.20 -9.78 -6.42
N PRO A 22 -0.13 -9.92 -6.56
CA PRO A 22 -0.78 -10.15 -7.85
C PRO A 22 -0.77 -8.91 -8.77
N ASP A 23 -0.62 -7.72 -8.18
CA ASP A 23 -0.64 -6.45 -8.89
C ASP A 23 0.36 -5.47 -8.27
N ARG A 24 0.66 -4.41 -9.02
CA ARG A 24 1.68 -3.41 -8.65
C ARG A 24 1.29 -2.58 -7.45
N GLU A 25 0.00 -2.30 -7.28
CA GLU A 25 -0.51 -1.55 -6.14
C GLU A 25 -0.30 -2.34 -4.84
N GLN A 26 -0.62 -3.63 -4.84
CA GLN A 26 -0.37 -4.52 -3.72
C GLN A 26 1.13 -4.69 -3.46
N ALA A 27 1.94 -4.83 -4.52
CA ALA A 27 3.40 -4.87 -4.38
C ALA A 27 3.95 -3.57 -3.76
N TRP A 28 3.49 -2.42 -4.23
CA TRP A 28 3.85 -1.10 -3.73
C TRP A 28 3.44 -0.93 -2.26
N MET A 29 2.20 -1.27 -1.91
CA MET A 29 1.69 -1.18 -0.54
C MET A 29 2.57 -1.98 0.42
N LEU A 30 2.97 -3.19 0.03
CA LEU A 30 3.82 -4.07 0.84
C LEU A 30 5.27 -3.59 1.00
N ARG A 31 5.75 -2.71 0.11
CA ARG A 31 7.07 -2.06 0.24
C ARG A 31 7.06 -0.83 1.13
N GLN A 32 5.88 -0.26 1.40
CA GLN A 32 5.76 0.90 2.28
C GLN A 32 6.13 0.56 3.72
N SER A 33 6.50 1.60 4.47
CA SER A 33 6.79 1.46 5.90
C SER A 33 5.60 0.84 6.65
N ARG A 34 5.90 0.16 7.76
CA ARG A 34 4.86 -0.38 8.65
C ARG A 34 3.82 0.68 9.04
N ALA A 35 4.24 1.92 9.29
CA ALA A 35 3.32 2.99 9.68
C ALA A 35 2.27 3.28 8.58
N VAL A 36 2.71 3.38 7.33
CA VAL A 36 1.82 3.60 6.17
C VAL A 36 0.86 2.42 6.01
N ARG A 37 1.37 1.19 6.02
CA ARG A 37 0.54 -0.03 5.90
C ARG A 37 -0.48 -0.17 7.03
N VAL A 38 -0.10 0.16 8.27
CA VAL A 38 -1.00 0.16 9.43
C VAL A 38 -2.07 1.25 9.29
N SER A 39 -1.72 2.44 8.80
CA SER A 39 -2.71 3.50 8.55
C SER A 39 -3.73 3.07 7.48
N TYR A 40 -3.27 2.46 6.39
CA TYR A 40 -4.14 1.92 5.34
C TYR A 40 -5.10 0.85 5.91
N TYR A 41 -4.57 -0.09 6.69
CA TYR A 41 -5.40 -1.09 7.38
C TYR A 41 -6.47 -0.45 8.26
N ARG A 42 -6.08 0.58 9.04
CA ARG A 42 -6.98 1.23 10.00
C ARG A 42 -8.02 2.13 9.36
N GLU A 43 -7.75 2.71 8.20
CA GLU A 43 -8.57 3.79 7.64
C GLU A 43 -9.24 3.45 6.31
N ALA A 44 -8.72 2.49 5.55
CA ALA A 44 -9.13 2.26 4.16
C ALA A 44 -9.41 0.80 3.81
N PHE A 45 -8.60 -0.14 4.30
CA PHE A 45 -8.72 -1.56 3.96
C PHE A 45 -10.13 -2.12 4.22
N GLU A 46 -10.70 -2.81 3.23
CA GLU A 46 -12.08 -3.36 3.23
C GLU A 46 -13.20 -2.32 3.42
N ARG A 47 -12.92 -1.01 3.32
CA ARG A 47 -13.92 0.07 3.41
C ARG A 47 -14.36 0.63 2.07
N GLY A 48 -13.83 0.09 0.98
CA GLY A 48 -14.17 0.45 -0.39
C GLY A 48 -13.39 1.65 -0.94
N GLU A 49 -13.57 1.88 -2.24
CA GLU A 49 -12.74 2.77 -3.04
C GLU A 49 -12.71 4.22 -2.55
N LEU A 50 -13.82 4.74 -2.03
CA LEU A 50 -13.87 6.12 -1.52
C LEU A 50 -12.95 6.30 -0.29
N ALA A 51 -12.89 5.31 0.60
CA ALA A 51 -12.03 5.34 1.77
C ALA A 51 -10.55 5.23 1.38
N GLU A 52 -10.23 4.40 0.39
CA GLU A 52 -8.87 4.25 -0.15
C GLU A 52 -8.38 5.54 -0.81
N ARG A 53 -9.21 6.18 -1.64
CA ARG A 53 -8.91 7.48 -2.24
C ARG A 53 -8.71 8.57 -1.19
N ALA A 54 -9.60 8.66 -0.20
CA ALA A 54 -9.49 9.63 0.88
C ALA A 54 -8.21 9.42 1.71
N TRP A 55 -7.86 8.17 2.00
CA TRP A 55 -6.61 7.81 2.68
C TRP A 55 -5.39 8.21 1.86
N MET A 56 -5.36 7.88 0.56
CA MET A 56 -4.24 8.20 -0.33
C MET A 56 -3.97 9.71 -0.37
N LEU A 57 -5.02 10.52 -0.49
CA LEU A 57 -4.91 11.99 -0.53
C LEU A 57 -4.36 12.61 0.76
N ARG A 58 -4.45 11.90 1.89
CA ARG A 58 -3.92 12.36 3.19
C ARG A 58 -2.50 11.89 3.47
N GLN A 59 -1.94 11.00 2.65
CA GLN A 59 -0.59 10.48 2.88
C GLN A 59 0.48 11.56 2.68
N PRO A 60 1.66 11.44 3.31
CA PRO A 60 2.78 12.33 3.05
C PRO A 60 3.17 12.38 1.56
N ASP A 61 3.72 13.52 1.13
CA ASP A 61 4.07 13.78 -0.27
C ASP A 61 4.92 12.66 -0.90
N HIS A 62 5.90 12.12 -0.18
CA HIS A 62 6.76 11.05 -0.69
C HIS A 62 6.02 9.72 -0.92
N VAL A 63 4.98 9.42 -0.13
CA VAL A 63 4.14 8.22 -0.32
C VAL A 63 3.25 8.41 -1.55
N ARG A 64 2.63 9.59 -1.68
CA ARG A 64 1.81 9.91 -2.87
C ARG A 64 2.67 9.91 -4.14
N ALA A 65 3.87 10.49 -4.09
CA ALA A 65 4.80 10.54 -5.21
C ALA A 65 5.27 9.15 -5.64
N SER A 66 5.58 8.24 -4.69
CA SER A 66 5.96 6.86 -5.03
C SER A 66 4.79 6.07 -5.61
N TYR A 67 3.56 6.34 -5.17
CA TYR A 67 2.37 5.73 -5.78
C TYR A 67 2.21 6.13 -7.25
N VAL A 68 2.38 7.43 -7.54
CA VAL A 68 2.33 7.93 -8.92
C VAL A 68 3.38 7.24 -9.79
N SER A 69 4.65 7.24 -9.37
CA SER A 69 5.73 6.71 -10.20
C SER A 69 5.73 5.18 -10.31
N GLU A 70 5.46 4.44 -9.21
CA GLU A 70 5.57 2.98 -9.19
C GLU A 70 4.29 2.24 -9.58
N VAL A 71 3.12 2.89 -9.46
CA VAL A 71 1.81 2.26 -9.72
C VAL A 71 1.15 2.85 -10.95
N LEU A 72 0.97 4.18 -11.01
CA LEU A 72 0.19 4.82 -12.07
C LEU A 72 0.99 4.99 -13.37
N GLU A 73 2.19 5.55 -13.29
CA GLU A 73 3.02 5.84 -14.47
C GLU A 73 3.76 4.60 -14.97
N ALA A 74 4.13 3.67 -14.08
CA ALA A 74 4.73 2.40 -14.47
C ALA A 74 3.79 1.53 -15.33
N ALA A 75 2.49 1.82 -15.35
CA ALA A 75 1.47 1.15 -16.17
C ALA A 75 1.42 1.61 -17.64
N GLY A 76 2.26 2.59 -18.02
CA GLY A 76 2.48 3.02 -19.40
C GLY A 76 3.34 2.06 -20.22
#